data_AF-A0A935NHN8-F1
#
_entry.id   AF-A0A935NHN8-F1
#
_cell.length_a   1.000
_cell.length_b   1.000
_cell.length_c   1.000
_cell.angle_alpha   90.00
_cell.angle_beta   90.00
_cell.angle_gamma   90.00
#
_symmetry.space_group_name_H-M   'P 1'
#
loop_
_entity.id
_entity.type
_entity.pdbx_description
1 polymer ?
#
loop_
_entity_poly.entity_id
_entity_poly.type
_entity_poly.pdbx_seq_one_letter_code
_entity_poly.pdbx_strand_id
1 'polypeptide(L)'
;MDNNNNHLSAKQVIAQTIAYLTSQIGFELREANNIALILLEAATKQPIQYWQLNGSSTINPNQYTQINEWLQTLKQTGMPVQYLLQKTWFYGLPIQVSPQVLIPRPETEELVRIAIEVWDAQQNGNKHPDIIVDAGTGSGCIALALRQYYNNLNHDELKIIAFDISLHALDIAQSNAYALQLPIETLQIDLAKPQTWKSSNLPAKIDLLLSNPPYIAQHEAKSLHPRVSQHEPHLALFAPDQNPLFFYEQLAKMAAQFLTSQGLIAAELNPVYATETAQIWQNYKLENIKIHLDMSGKQRIITASKN
;
A
#
# COMPACT_ATOMS: atom_id res chain seq x y z
N MET A 1 23.70 33.56 -2.38
CA MET A 1 23.21 33.82 -1.01
C MET A 1 22.48 35.15 -1.05
N ASP A 2 21.16 35.12 -1.19
CA ASP A 2 20.29 36.27 -0.92
C ASP A 2 19.46 35.91 0.30
N ASN A 3 19.93 36.31 1.48
CA ASN A 3 19.18 36.24 2.73
C ASN A 3 18.15 37.37 2.77
N ASN A 4 17.13 37.28 1.92
CA ASN A 4 15.88 37.99 2.18
C ASN A 4 15.08 37.14 3.17
N ASN A 5 15.09 37.54 4.45
CA ASN A 5 14.14 37.10 5.48
C ASN A 5 12.72 37.62 5.13
N ASN A 6 12.24 37.31 3.93
CA ASN A 6 10.85 37.53 3.58
C ASN A 6 10.05 36.44 4.29
N HIS A 7 9.25 36.84 5.27
CA HIS A 7 8.25 35.98 5.88
C HIS A 7 7.24 35.57 4.79
N LEU A 8 7.46 34.41 4.18
CA LEU A 8 6.55 33.85 3.19
C LEU A 8 5.32 33.28 3.89
N SER A 9 4.14 33.59 3.37
CA SER A 9 2.91 32.89 3.73
C SER A 9 2.92 31.44 3.22
N ALA A 10 2.13 30.56 3.83
CA ALA A 10 1.97 29.19 3.37
C ALA A 10 1.53 29.12 1.89
N LYS A 11 0.62 30.00 1.45
CA LYS A 11 0.22 30.12 0.04
C LYS A 11 1.39 30.45 -0.88
N GLN A 12 2.27 31.35 -0.48
CA GLN A 12 3.46 31.69 -1.28
C GLN A 12 4.45 30.52 -1.34
N VAL A 13 4.68 29.83 -0.22
CA VAL A 13 5.54 28.63 -0.17
C VAL A 13 4.99 27.53 -1.08
N ILE A 14 3.68 27.26 -1.03
CA ILE A 14 3.02 26.27 -1.90
C ILE A 14 3.21 26.67 -3.37
N ALA A 15 2.89 27.91 -3.75
CA ALA A 15 3.01 28.38 -5.12
C ALA A 15 4.45 28.31 -5.65
N GLN A 16 5.44 28.71 -4.85
CA GLN A 16 6.85 28.62 -5.22
C GLN A 16 7.32 27.17 -5.36
N THR A 17 6.89 26.29 -4.45
CA THR A 17 7.18 24.86 -4.51
C THR A 17 6.61 24.21 -5.77
N ILE A 18 5.35 24.50 -6.12
CA ILE A 18 4.71 24.02 -7.35
C ILE A 18 5.46 24.50 -8.59
N ALA A 19 5.80 25.79 -8.64
CA ALA A 19 6.55 26.36 -9.76
C ALA A 19 7.92 25.69 -9.92
N TYR A 20 8.60 25.38 -8.82
CA TYR A 20 9.87 24.65 -8.85
C TYR A 20 9.70 23.21 -9.35
N LEU A 21 8.73 22.46 -8.79
CA LEU A 21 8.46 21.07 -9.18
C LEU A 21 8.11 20.95 -10.68
N THR A 22 7.28 21.86 -11.20
CA THR A 22 6.87 21.87 -12.60
C THR A 22 8.00 22.32 -13.54
N SER A 23 8.67 23.44 -13.25
CA SER A 23 9.66 24.02 -14.18
C SER A 23 11.06 23.41 -14.08
N GLN A 24 11.48 22.95 -12.89
CA GLN A 24 12.85 22.51 -12.63
C GLN A 24 13.01 21.00 -12.54
N ILE A 25 11.92 20.27 -12.26
CA ILE A 25 11.93 18.81 -12.12
C ILE A 25 11.04 18.13 -13.18
N GLY A 26 10.04 18.82 -13.71
CA GLY A 26 9.17 18.30 -14.77
C GLY A 26 7.97 17.50 -14.28
N PHE A 27 7.53 17.73 -13.04
CA PHE A 27 6.27 17.14 -12.56
C PHE A 27 5.05 17.77 -13.25
N GLU A 28 4.02 16.96 -13.51
CA GLU A 28 2.72 17.49 -13.91
C GLU A 28 2.12 18.37 -12.81
N LEU A 29 1.31 19.37 -13.18
CA LEU A 29 0.77 20.34 -12.24
C LEU A 29 0.01 19.69 -11.07
N ARG A 30 -0.80 18.67 -11.34
CA ARG A 30 -1.57 17.95 -10.30
C ARG A 30 -0.64 17.24 -9.32
N GLU A 31 0.39 16.55 -9.81
CA GLU A 31 1.36 15.86 -8.97
C GLU A 31 2.22 16.86 -8.17
N ALA A 32 2.66 17.94 -8.82
CA ALA A 32 3.40 19.03 -8.17
C ALA A 32 2.60 19.66 -7.02
N ASN A 33 1.30 19.89 -7.20
CA ASN A 33 0.41 20.37 -6.15
C ASN A 33 0.40 19.42 -4.94
N ASN A 34 0.24 18.11 -5.18
CA ASN A 34 0.20 17.11 -4.12
C ASN A 34 1.54 17.05 -3.36
N ILE A 35 2.67 17.02 -4.08
CA ILE A 35 4.01 17.00 -3.48
C ILE A 35 4.24 18.27 -2.66
N ALA A 36 3.84 19.44 -3.14
CA ALA A 36 3.98 20.70 -2.41
C ALA A 36 3.24 20.67 -1.06
N LEU A 37 2.03 20.12 -1.03
CA LEU A 37 1.25 19.97 0.20
C LEU A 37 1.87 18.95 1.16
N ILE A 38 2.38 17.83 0.64
CA ILE A 38 3.08 16.81 1.42
C ILE A 38 4.34 17.39 2.09
N LEU A 39 5.17 18.12 1.33
CA LEU A 39 6.38 18.76 1.86
C LEU A 39 6.04 19.81 2.92
N LEU A 40 4.97 20.59 2.70
CA LEU A 40 4.52 21.58 3.68
C LEU A 40 4.04 20.92 4.98
N GLU A 41 3.21 19.89 4.89
CA GLU A 41 2.76 19.12 6.06
C GLU A 41 3.96 18.54 6.82
N ALA A 42 4.92 17.94 6.11
CA ALA A 42 6.11 17.35 6.72
C ALA A 42 6.98 18.40 7.44
N ALA A 43 7.22 19.56 6.82
CA ALA A 43 8.05 20.61 7.42
C ALA A 43 7.38 21.26 8.64
N THR A 44 6.05 21.38 8.61
CA THR A 44 5.30 22.12 9.63
C THR A 44 4.72 21.25 10.73
N LYS A 45 4.59 19.94 10.49
CA LYS A 45 3.86 18.98 11.32
C LYS A 45 2.39 19.38 11.54
N GLN A 46 1.84 20.19 10.62
CA GLN A 46 0.45 20.60 10.63
C GLN A 46 -0.27 19.94 9.45
N PRO A 47 -1.48 19.40 9.66
CA PRO A 47 -2.21 18.72 8.60
C PRO A 47 -2.56 19.67 7.47
N ILE A 48 -2.69 19.16 6.24
CA ILE A 48 -3.03 19.97 5.05
C ILE A 48 -4.27 20.86 5.27
N GLN A 49 -5.30 20.35 5.97
CA GLN A 49 -6.54 21.08 6.27
C GLN A 49 -6.28 22.36 7.09
N TYR A 50 -5.28 22.34 7.98
CA TYR A 50 -4.88 23.53 8.73
C TYR A 50 -4.43 24.65 7.78
N TRP A 51 -3.62 24.31 6.77
CA TRP A 51 -3.09 25.28 5.80
C TRP A 51 -4.10 25.73 4.76
N GLN A 52 -5.15 24.94 4.50
CA GLN A 52 -6.29 25.38 3.69
C GLN A 52 -7.02 26.55 4.36
N LEU A 53 -7.17 26.50 5.69
CA LEU A 53 -7.82 27.56 6.47
C LEU A 53 -6.87 28.72 6.80
N ASN A 54 -5.58 28.42 7.03
CA ASN A 54 -4.58 29.37 7.52
C ASN A 54 -3.53 29.72 6.46
N GLY A 55 -3.89 29.70 5.17
CA GLY A 55 -2.93 29.86 4.07
C GLY A 55 -2.19 31.21 4.03
N SER A 56 -2.73 32.24 4.69
CA SER A 56 -2.09 33.56 4.83
C SER A 56 -1.08 33.63 5.98
N SER A 57 -1.06 32.62 6.86
CA SER A 57 -0.12 32.55 7.98
C SER A 57 1.31 32.33 7.47
N THR A 58 2.27 32.94 8.17
CA THR A 58 3.69 32.90 7.82
C THR A 58 4.32 31.55 8.15
N ILE A 59 5.12 31.03 7.24
CA ILE A 59 5.96 29.85 7.44
C ILE A 59 7.28 30.28 8.09
N ASN A 60 7.76 29.50 9.06
CA ASN A 60 9.05 29.75 9.69
C ASN A 60 10.17 29.62 8.63
N PRO A 61 11.13 30.55 8.57
CA PRO A 61 12.25 30.46 7.62
C PRO A 61 12.96 29.11 7.62
N ASN A 62 13.14 28.46 8.77
CA ASN A 62 13.76 27.15 8.87
C ASN A 62 12.92 26.05 8.22
N GLN A 63 11.59 26.11 8.32
CA GLN A 63 10.68 25.18 7.64
C GLN A 63 10.77 25.36 6.12
N TYR A 64 10.86 26.60 5.65
CA TYR A 64 11.03 26.87 4.23
C TYR A 64 12.40 26.41 3.70
N THR A 65 13.47 26.63 4.46
CA THR A 65 14.80 26.08 4.15
C THR A 65 14.76 24.56 4.02
N GLN A 66 14.10 23.86 4.96
CA GLN A 66 13.95 22.41 4.91
C GLN A 66 13.22 21.93 3.65
N ILE A 67 12.15 22.63 3.24
CA ILE A 67 11.42 22.33 2.00
C ILE A 67 12.35 22.48 0.79
N ASN A 68 13.15 23.55 0.74
CA ASN A 68 14.08 23.77 -0.36
C ASN A 68 15.18 22.70 -0.42
N GLU A 69 15.70 22.24 0.72
CA GLU A 69 16.64 21.12 0.78
C GLU A 69 16.02 19.85 0.20
N TRP A 70 14.77 19.53 0.58
CA TRP A 70 14.05 18.39 0.01
C TRP A 70 13.83 18.53 -1.49
N LEU A 71 13.48 19.72 -1.99
CA LEU A 71 13.35 19.98 -3.42
C LEU A 71 14.66 19.79 -4.19
N GLN A 72 15.79 20.17 -3.61
CA GLN A 72 17.11 19.90 -4.21
C GLN A 72 17.37 18.40 -4.27
N THR A 73 17.10 17.66 -3.20
CA THR A 73 17.25 16.20 -3.18
C THR A 73 16.37 15.53 -4.23
N LEU A 74 15.08 15.90 -4.33
CA LEU A 74 14.17 15.37 -5.36
C LEU A 74 14.65 15.62 -6.78
N LYS A 75 15.24 16.80 -7.03
CA LYS A 75 15.80 17.16 -8.34
C LYS A 75 17.04 16.33 -8.68
N GLN A 76 17.90 16.09 -7.69
CA GLN A 76 19.16 15.36 -7.88
C GLN A 76 18.96 13.85 -8.00
N THR A 77 18.06 13.26 -7.19
CA THR A 77 17.94 11.81 -7.09
C THR A 77 16.82 11.23 -7.93
N GLY A 78 15.79 12.01 -8.25
CA GLY A 78 14.58 11.49 -8.89
C GLY A 78 13.70 10.64 -7.96
N MET A 79 14.05 10.46 -6.69
CA MET A 79 13.32 9.54 -5.82
C MET A 79 11.89 10.02 -5.51
N PRO A 80 10.95 9.10 -5.22
CA PRO A 80 9.63 9.45 -4.72
C PRO A 80 9.69 10.28 -3.42
N VAL A 81 8.79 11.26 -3.27
CA VAL A 81 8.74 12.13 -2.07
C VAL A 81 8.50 11.33 -0.78
N GLN A 82 7.77 10.23 -0.86
CA GLN A 82 7.45 9.38 0.28
C GLN A 82 8.70 8.70 0.84
N TYR A 83 9.66 8.29 -0.01
CA TYR A 83 10.94 7.75 0.45
C TYR A 83 11.85 8.83 1.01
N LEU A 84 11.84 10.04 0.43
CA LEU A 84 12.56 11.18 0.99
C LEU A 84 12.08 11.51 2.40
N LEU A 85 10.77 11.47 2.63
CA LEU A 85 10.14 11.72 3.92
C LEU A 85 10.02 10.47 4.81
N GLN A 86 10.38 9.31 4.28
CA GLN A 86 10.26 7.98 4.90
C GLN A 86 8.86 7.67 5.45
N LYS A 87 7.83 8.26 4.83
CA LYS A 87 6.44 8.19 5.30
C LYS A 87 5.45 8.36 4.15
N THR A 88 4.35 7.64 4.24
CA THR A 88 3.13 7.90 3.48
C THR A 88 1.89 7.77 4.38
N TRP A 89 0.74 8.22 3.90
CA TRP A 89 -0.54 7.93 4.52
C TRP A 89 -1.19 6.73 3.81
N PHE A 90 -1.78 5.84 4.60
CA PHE A 90 -2.60 4.73 4.09
C PHE A 90 -3.74 4.46 5.06
N TYR A 91 -4.98 4.54 4.60
CA TYR A 91 -6.18 4.30 5.42
C TYR A 91 -6.24 5.16 6.69
N GLY A 92 -5.74 6.40 6.60
CA GLY A 92 -5.63 7.31 7.74
C GLY A 92 -4.45 7.04 8.69
N LEU A 93 -3.63 6.02 8.42
CA LEU A 93 -2.45 5.66 9.21
C LEU A 93 -1.17 6.28 8.62
N PRO A 94 -0.28 6.83 9.46
CA PRO A 94 1.05 7.26 9.04
C PRO A 94 1.99 6.05 8.93
N ILE A 95 2.17 5.52 7.73
CA ILE A 95 3.01 4.35 7.44
C ILE A 95 4.43 4.79 7.09
N GLN A 96 5.41 4.29 7.84
CA GLN A 96 6.83 4.42 7.49
C GLN A 96 7.14 3.57 6.26
N VAL A 97 7.91 4.15 5.33
CA VAL A 97 8.32 3.50 4.08
C VAL A 97 9.78 3.77 3.77
N SER A 98 10.39 2.86 3.02
CA SER A 98 11.75 3.00 2.49
C SER A 98 11.84 2.33 1.13
N PRO A 99 12.93 2.50 0.36
CA PRO A 99 13.14 1.79 -0.91
C PRO A 99 13.12 0.24 -0.81
N GLN A 100 13.02 -0.32 0.39
CA GLN A 100 12.91 -1.76 0.62
C GLN A 100 11.46 -2.28 0.54
N VAL A 101 10.45 -1.39 0.48
CA VAL A 101 9.02 -1.73 0.40
C VAL A 101 8.32 -0.90 -0.67
N LEU A 102 7.30 -1.47 -1.31
CA LEU A 102 6.41 -0.73 -2.21
C LEU A 102 5.76 0.43 -1.45
N ILE A 103 5.65 1.60 -2.09
CA ILE A 103 4.87 2.71 -1.51
C ILE A 103 3.38 2.32 -1.58
N PRO A 104 2.64 2.25 -0.46
CA PRO A 104 1.20 1.99 -0.45
C PRO A 104 0.45 2.86 -1.47
N ARG A 105 -0.47 2.24 -2.22
CA ARG A 105 -1.23 2.88 -3.29
C ARG A 105 -2.67 3.15 -2.85
N PRO A 106 -3.32 4.22 -3.36
CA PRO A 106 -4.73 4.48 -3.09
C PRO A 106 -5.65 3.31 -3.48
N GLU A 107 -5.37 2.64 -4.60
CA GLU A 107 -6.15 1.47 -5.04
C GLU A 107 -6.10 0.32 -4.03
N THR A 108 -4.99 0.19 -3.28
CA THR A 108 -4.85 -0.82 -2.23
C THR A 108 -5.71 -0.49 -0.99
N GLU A 109 -6.09 0.78 -0.76
CA GLU A 109 -7.09 1.11 0.26
C GLU A 109 -8.48 0.58 -0.13
N GLU A 110 -8.80 0.60 -1.42
CA GLU A 110 -10.05 0.03 -1.92
C GLU A 110 -10.09 -1.49 -1.75
N LEU A 111 -8.95 -2.18 -1.89
CA LEU A 111 -8.84 -3.61 -1.58
C LEU A 111 -9.27 -3.90 -0.14
N VAL A 112 -8.76 -3.15 0.83
CA VAL A 112 -9.11 -3.30 2.26
C VAL A 112 -10.61 -3.08 2.47
N ARG A 113 -11.15 -1.98 1.92
CA ARG A 113 -12.58 -1.64 2.03
C ARG A 113 -13.47 -2.73 1.44
N ILE A 114 -13.20 -3.18 0.22
CA ILE A 114 -14.00 -4.21 -0.47
C ILE A 114 -13.92 -5.55 0.27
N ALA A 115 -12.76 -5.93 0.78
CA ALA A 115 -12.61 -7.16 1.55
C ALA A 115 -13.51 -7.16 2.80
N ILE A 116 -13.54 -6.05 3.54
CA ILE A 116 -14.42 -5.86 4.71
C ILE A 116 -15.89 -5.95 4.29
N GLU A 117 -16.30 -5.20 3.26
CA GLU A 117 -17.70 -5.17 2.80
C GLU A 117 -18.18 -6.55 2.33
N VAL A 118 -17.36 -7.28 1.58
CA VAL A 118 -17.70 -8.63 1.11
C VAL A 118 -17.75 -9.61 2.27
N TRP A 119 -16.81 -9.54 3.21
CA TRP A 119 -16.82 -10.36 4.41
C TRP A 119 -18.11 -10.14 5.22
N ASP A 120 -18.41 -8.88 5.56
CA ASP A 120 -19.57 -8.53 6.38
C ASP A 120 -20.88 -8.94 5.69
N ALA A 121 -21.00 -8.73 4.38
CA ALA A 121 -22.16 -9.18 3.61
C ALA A 121 -22.32 -10.71 3.64
N GLN A 122 -21.23 -11.47 3.51
CA GLN A 122 -21.26 -12.93 3.53
C GLN A 122 -21.66 -13.48 4.91
N GLN A 123 -21.21 -12.82 5.98
CA GLN A 123 -21.52 -13.20 7.36
C GLN A 123 -22.83 -12.59 7.89
N ASN A 124 -23.56 -11.85 7.05
CA ASN A 124 -24.73 -11.04 7.45
C ASN A 124 -24.45 -10.12 8.66
N GLY A 125 -23.21 -9.62 8.78
CA GLY A 125 -22.75 -8.80 9.90
C GLY A 125 -22.65 -9.54 11.25
N ASN A 126 -22.85 -10.86 11.28
CA ASN A 126 -22.93 -11.62 12.53
C ASN A 126 -21.58 -12.11 13.06
N LYS A 127 -20.53 -12.10 12.22
CA LYS A 127 -19.22 -12.66 12.57
C LYS A 127 -18.07 -11.83 11.98
N HIS A 128 -17.12 -11.46 12.83
CA HIS A 128 -15.81 -10.94 12.42
C HIS A 128 -14.83 -12.09 12.13
N PRO A 129 -13.83 -11.89 11.25
CA PRO A 129 -12.82 -12.90 11.01
C PRO A 129 -11.96 -13.06 12.26
N ASP A 130 -11.65 -14.30 12.66
CA ASP A 130 -10.79 -14.56 13.82
C ASP A 130 -9.31 -14.54 13.37
N ILE A 131 -9.03 -14.96 12.14
CA ILE A 131 -7.67 -15.04 11.56
C ILE A 131 -7.63 -14.39 10.18
N ILE A 132 -6.85 -13.30 10.07
CA ILE A 132 -6.56 -12.58 8.83
C ILE A 132 -5.11 -12.84 8.42
N VAL A 133 -4.88 -13.06 7.12
CA VAL A 133 -3.54 -13.15 6.53
C VAL A 133 -3.35 -12.09 5.45
N ASP A 134 -2.26 -11.34 5.53
CA ASP A 134 -1.78 -10.41 4.50
C ASP A 134 -0.52 -10.99 3.84
N ALA A 135 -0.65 -11.38 2.57
CA ALA A 135 0.38 -12.07 1.80
C ALA A 135 1.17 -11.10 0.92
N GLY A 136 2.49 -11.00 1.15
CA GLY A 136 3.35 -9.99 0.52
C GLY A 136 3.14 -8.61 1.16
N THR A 137 3.22 -8.57 2.49
CA THR A 137 2.74 -7.42 3.29
C THR A 137 3.50 -6.11 3.04
N GLY A 138 4.74 -6.17 2.54
CA GLY A 138 5.55 -4.98 2.31
C GLY A 138 5.70 -4.14 3.59
N SER A 139 5.16 -2.92 3.58
CA SER A 139 5.21 -2.02 4.74
C SER A 139 4.24 -2.38 5.89
N GLY A 140 3.43 -3.43 5.76
CA GLY A 140 2.37 -3.77 6.71
C GLY A 140 1.05 -3.05 6.48
N CYS A 141 0.92 -2.25 5.41
CA CYS A 141 -0.17 -1.28 5.30
C CYS A 141 -1.59 -1.90 5.33
N ILE A 142 -1.80 -3.02 4.61
CA ILE A 142 -3.06 -3.77 4.61
C ILE A 142 -3.33 -4.36 6.00
N ALA A 143 -2.38 -5.12 6.55
CA ALA A 143 -2.49 -5.73 7.88
C ALA A 143 -2.82 -4.71 8.99
N LEU A 144 -2.16 -3.54 8.96
CA LEU A 144 -2.35 -2.49 9.96
C LEU A 144 -3.70 -1.77 9.81
N ALA A 145 -4.15 -1.51 8.58
CA ALA A 145 -5.47 -0.94 8.33
C ALA A 145 -6.58 -1.86 8.85
N LEU A 146 -6.46 -3.17 8.59
CA LEU A 146 -7.39 -4.18 9.12
C LEU A 146 -7.34 -4.26 10.64
N ARG A 147 -6.14 -4.23 11.24
CA ARG A 147 -5.99 -4.20 12.71
C ARG A 147 -6.72 -3.00 13.31
N GLN A 148 -6.51 -1.80 12.76
CA GLN A 148 -7.17 -0.59 13.25
C GLN A 148 -8.69 -0.69 13.11
N TYR A 149 -9.19 -1.15 11.95
CA TYR A 149 -10.62 -1.28 11.71
C TYR A 149 -11.30 -2.18 12.74
N TYR A 150 -10.78 -3.39 12.96
CA TYR A 150 -11.39 -4.34 13.89
C TYR A 150 -11.16 -3.99 15.37
N ASN A 151 -10.05 -3.32 15.72
CA ASN A 151 -9.87 -2.75 17.06
C ASN A 151 -10.97 -1.73 17.38
N ASN A 152 -11.35 -0.88 16.41
CA ASN A 152 -12.45 0.09 16.59
C ASN A 152 -13.81 -0.58 16.79
N LEU A 153 -13.94 -1.86 16.43
CA LEU A 153 -15.12 -2.70 16.66
C LEU A 153 -15.03 -3.53 17.97
N ASN A 154 -13.99 -3.33 18.77
CA ASN A 154 -13.70 -4.09 20.01
C ASN A 154 -13.51 -5.60 19.78
N HIS A 155 -12.90 -6.00 18.66
CA HIS A 155 -12.58 -7.40 18.37
C HIS A 155 -11.15 -7.76 18.79
N ASP A 156 -10.93 -7.87 20.11
CA ASP A 156 -9.59 -8.01 20.70
C ASP A 156 -8.91 -9.37 20.45
N GLU A 157 -9.68 -10.41 20.12
CA GLU A 157 -9.16 -11.77 19.87
C GLU A 157 -8.60 -11.95 18.44
N LEU A 158 -8.64 -10.88 17.62
CA LEU A 158 -8.20 -10.92 16.23
C LEU A 158 -6.72 -11.26 16.08
N LYS A 159 -6.44 -12.35 15.35
CA LYS A 159 -5.10 -12.67 14.89
C LYS A 159 -4.90 -12.15 13.46
N ILE A 160 -3.93 -11.23 13.29
CA ILE A 160 -3.46 -10.80 11.96
C ILE A 160 -2.04 -11.26 11.76
N ILE A 161 -1.81 -12.00 10.68
CA ILE A 161 -0.50 -12.48 10.25
C ILE A 161 -0.16 -11.79 8.95
N ALA A 162 1.00 -11.14 8.92
CA ALA A 162 1.53 -10.45 7.76
C ALA A 162 2.82 -11.15 7.34
N PHE A 163 2.88 -11.67 6.12
CA PHE A 163 4.08 -12.36 5.65
C PHE A 163 4.66 -11.73 4.40
N ASP A 164 5.98 -11.87 4.26
CA ASP A 164 6.75 -11.42 3.11
C ASP A 164 7.97 -12.34 2.94
N ILE A 165 8.54 -12.37 1.74
CA ILE A 165 9.82 -13.04 1.50
C ILE A 165 10.99 -12.20 2.02
N SER A 166 10.81 -10.87 2.02
CA SER A 166 11.82 -9.88 2.40
C SER A 166 11.84 -9.65 3.91
N LEU A 167 12.95 -10.00 4.58
CA LEU A 167 13.16 -9.66 6.00
C LEU A 167 13.09 -8.15 6.24
N HIS A 168 13.63 -7.37 5.30
CA HIS A 168 13.58 -5.91 5.34
C HIS A 168 12.14 -5.36 5.31
N ALA A 169 11.25 -5.98 4.53
CA ALA A 169 9.83 -5.61 4.53
C ALA A 169 9.19 -5.92 5.89
N LEU A 170 9.48 -7.11 6.45
CA LEU A 170 8.97 -7.52 7.76
C LEU A 170 9.46 -6.61 8.89
N ASP A 171 10.73 -6.18 8.87
CA ASP A 171 11.28 -5.23 9.84
C ASP A 171 10.52 -3.89 9.81
N ILE A 172 10.16 -3.41 8.60
CA ILE A 172 9.39 -2.18 8.42
C ILE A 172 7.93 -2.37 8.88
N ALA A 173 7.30 -3.48 8.51
CA ALA A 173 5.95 -3.81 8.95
C ALA A 173 5.86 -3.90 10.48
N GLN A 174 6.83 -4.53 11.13
CA GLN A 174 6.91 -4.63 12.59
C GLN A 174 7.19 -3.26 13.24
N SER A 175 8.05 -2.44 12.64
CA SER A 175 8.32 -1.07 13.11
C SER A 175 7.06 -0.19 13.04
N ASN A 176 6.30 -0.30 11.95
CA ASN A 176 5.01 0.38 11.80
C ASN A 176 3.99 -0.10 12.84
N ALA A 177 3.87 -1.42 13.03
CA ALA A 177 3.01 -2.02 14.04
C ALA A 177 3.31 -1.49 15.45
N TYR A 178 4.59 -1.42 15.80
CA TYR A 178 5.05 -0.87 17.08
C TYR A 178 4.73 0.62 17.22
N ALA A 179 5.07 1.43 16.21
CA ALA A 179 4.87 2.88 16.24
C ALA A 179 3.38 3.26 16.34
N LEU A 180 2.50 2.48 15.71
CA LEU A 180 1.06 2.71 15.69
C LEU A 180 0.31 2.02 16.84
N GLN A 181 0.98 1.19 17.64
CA GLN A 181 0.36 0.35 18.68
C GLN A 181 -0.72 -0.59 18.11
N LEU A 182 -0.48 -1.10 16.90
CA LEU A 182 -1.35 -2.03 16.18
C LEU A 182 -0.59 -3.34 16.01
N PRO A 183 -0.58 -4.23 17.03
CA PRO A 183 0.25 -5.42 16.98
C PRO A 183 -0.17 -6.33 15.82
N ILE A 184 0.79 -6.94 15.13
CA ILE A 184 0.58 -7.96 14.09
C ILE A 184 1.66 -9.03 14.25
N GLU A 185 1.40 -10.25 13.77
CA GLU A 185 2.43 -11.30 13.70
C GLU A 185 3.10 -11.27 12.33
N THR A 186 4.42 -11.16 12.28
CA THR A 186 5.18 -11.15 11.03
C THR A 186 5.86 -12.50 10.79
N LEU A 187 5.71 -13.08 9.60
CA LEU A 187 6.34 -14.35 9.23
C LEU A 187 7.14 -14.21 7.92
N GLN A 188 8.33 -14.83 7.86
CA GLN A 188 9.06 -14.91 6.60
C GLN A 188 8.59 -16.11 5.79
N ILE A 189 7.83 -15.84 4.73
CA ILE A 189 7.24 -16.87 3.87
C ILE A 189 7.42 -16.48 2.40
N ASP A 190 7.92 -17.45 1.63
CA ASP A 190 8.01 -17.33 0.18
C ASP A 190 6.72 -17.89 -0.45
N LEU A 191 5.87 -17.00 -0.95
CA LEU A 191 4.63 -17.37 -1.64
C LEU A 191 4.92 -18.23 -2.88
N ALA A 192 6.11 -18.16 -3.49
CA ALA A 192 6.46 -18.99 -4.63
C ALA A 192 6.77 -20.46 -4.26
N LYS A 193 6.83 -20.79 -2.96
CA LYS A 193 7.25 -22.12 -2.46
C LYS A 193 6.14 -22.80 -1.66
N PRO A 194 5.08 -23.33 -2.30
CA PRO A 194 3.94 -23.94 -1.62
C PRO A 194 4.26 -25.07 -0.63
N GLN A 195 5.38 -25.77 -0.87
CA GLN A 195 5.88 -26.82 0.00
C GLN A 195 6.31 -26.32 1.39
N THR A 196 6.60 -25.03 1.57
CA THR A 196 7.08 -24.47 2.84
C THR A 196 5.97 -23.86 3.70
N TRP A 197 4.77 -23.63 3.15
CA TRP A 197 3.69 -22.93 3.84
C TRP A 197 3.22 -23.65 5.11
N LYS A 198 3.16 -24.99 5.09
CA LYS A 198 2.74 -25.78 6.27
C LYS A 198 3.78 -25.78 7.39
N SER A 199 5.07 -25.63 7.06
CA SER A 199 6.16 -25.63 8.02
C SER A 199 6.52 -24.24 8.55
N SER A 200 5.83 -23.19 8.10
CA SER A 200 6.14 -21.79 8.40
C SER A 200 5.23 -21.18 9.47
N ASN A 201 4.66 -22.00 10.37
CA ASN A 201 3.75 -21.58 11.44
C ASN A 201 2.47 -20.87 10.97
N LEU A 202 2.17 -20.88 9.67
CA LEU A 202 0.92 -20.38 9.14
C LEU A 202 -0.24 -21.22 9.71
N PRO A 203 -1.31 -20.59 10.23
CA PRO A 203 -2.43 -21.31 10.81
C PRO A 203 -3.13 -22.16 9.76
N ALA A 204 -3.64 -23.32 10.18
CA ALA A 204 -4.39 -24.23 9.32
C ALA A 204 -5.81 -23.73 8.97
N LYS A 205 -6.21 -22.57 9.49
CA LYS A 205 -7.51 -21.93 9.29
C LYS A 205 -7.27 -20.44 9.08
N ILE A 206 -7.63 -19.95 7.92
CA ILE A 206 -7.62 -18.52 7.57
C ILE A 206 -9.06 -18.14 7.23
N ASP A 207 -9.58 -17.11 7.88
CA ASP A 207 -10.90 -16.59 7.57
C ASP A 207 -10.82 -15.61 6.40
N LEU A 208 -9.84 -14.73 6.42
CA LEU A 208 -9.69 -13.68 5.42
C LEU A 208 -8.23 -13.58 4.94
N LEU A 209 -8.00 -13.79 3.65
CA LEU A 209 -6.70 -13.70 2.99
C LEU A 209 -6.68 -12.50 2.04
N LEU A 210 -5.75 -11.56 2.25
CA LEU A 210 -5.53 -10.42 1.37
C LEU A 210 -4.14 -10.46 0.72
N SER A 211 -4.01 -9.85 -0.45
CA SER A 211 -2.71 -9.62 -1.08
C SER A 211 -2.76 -8.48 -2.10
N ASN A 212 -1.71 -7.68 -2.13
CA ASN A 212 -1.33 -6.90 -3.32
C ASN A 212 -0.06 -7.54 -3.91
N PRO A 213 -0.18 -8.63 -4.71
CA PRO A 213 0.99 -9.35 -5.18
C PRO A 213 1.70 -8.59 -6.31
N PRO A 214 2.99 -8.89 -6.57
CA PRO A 214 3.65 -8.42 -7.78
C PRO A 214 2.91 -8.94 -9.03
N TYR A 215 2.53 -8.05 -9.94
CA TYR A 215 1.71 -8.41 -11.11
C TYR A 215 2.16 -7.77 -12.42
N ILE A 216 3.24 -7.00 -12.39
CA ILE A 216 3.77 -6.33 -13.58
C ILE A 216 4.67 -7.33 -14.31
N ALA A 217 4.44 -7.56 -15.59
CA ALA A 217 5.38 -8.37 -16.37
C ALA A 217 6.65 -7.56 -16.65
N GLN A 218 7.82 -8.21 -16.69
CA GLN A 218 9.08 -7.49 -16.97
C GLN A 218 9.07 -6.71 -18.31
N HIS A 219 8.35 -7.20 -19.33
CA HIS A 219 8.24 -6.48 -20.60
C HIS A 219 7.48 -5.15 -20.47
N GLU A 220 6.62 -5.02 -19.45
CA GLU A 220 5.91 -3.78 -19.10
C GLU A 220 6.80 -2.79 -18.31
N ALA A 221 7.98 -3.22 -17.83
CA ALA A 221 8.90 -2.36 -17.08
C ALA A 221 9.27 -1.07 -17.83
N LYS A 222 9.32 -1.13 -19.17
CA LYS A 222 9.63 0.02 -20.04
C LYS A 222 8.52 1.09 -20.05
N SER A 223 7.28 0.70 -19.73
CA SER A 223 6.16 1.65 -19.61
C SER A 223 6.01 2.24 -18.21
N LEU A 224 6.75 1.74 -17.21
CA LEU A 224 6.72 2.28 -15.87
C LEU A 224 7.44 3.63 -15.82
N HIS A 225 6.84 4.56 -15.07
CA HIS A 225 7.48 5.84 -14.79
C HIS A 225 8.85 5.60 -14.13
N PRO A 226 9.92 6.33 -14.53
CA PRO A 226 11.27 6.12 -13.99
C PRO A 226 11.33 6.15 -12.46
N ARG A 227 10.50 6.99 -11.83
CA ARG A 227 10.43 7.09 -10.35
C ARG A 227 9.96 5.80 -9.67
N VAL A 228 9.22 4.95 -10.37
CA VAL A 228 8.75 3.64 -9.90
C VAL A 228 9.80 2.58 -10.24
N SER A 229 10.15 2.44 -11.51
CA SER A 229 11.03 1.36 -11.98
C SER A 229 12.47 1.44 -11.45
N GLN A 230 12.95 2.64 -11.11
CA GLN A 230 14.33 2.85 -10.63
C GLN A 230 14.47 2.87 -9.10
N HIS A 231 13.38 3.08 -8.34
CA HIS A 231 13.48 3.29 -6.89
C HIS A 231 12.67 2.34 -6.04
N GLU A 232 11.61 1.72 -6.58
CA GLU A 232 10.81 0.75 -5.83
C GLU A 232 11.37 -0.67 -6.00
N PRO A 233 11.23 -1.54 -4.98
CA PRO A 233 11.87 -2.84 -4.98
C PRO A 233 11.32 -3.73 -6.09
N HIS A 234 12.21 -4.26 -6.94
CA HIS A 234 11.82 -5.08 -8.09
C HIS A 234 11.00 -6.31 -7.68
N LEU A 235 11.32 -6.90 -6.52
CA LEU A 235 10.58 -8.04 -5.96
C LEU A 235 9.10 -7.72 -5.65
N ALA A 236 8.76 -6.45 -5.38
CA ALA A 236 7.38 -6.03 -5.12
C ALA A 236 6.64 -5.61 -6.39
N LEU A 237 7.35 -5.36 -7.49
CA LEU A 237 6.76 -4.89 -8.75
C LEU A 237 6.49 -6.05 -9.71
N PHE A 238 7.48 -6.92 -9.91
CA PHE A 238 7.49 -7.82 -11.05
C PHE A 238 7.07 -9.25 -10.70
N ALA A 239 6.11 -9.77 -11.46
CA ALA A 239 5.85 -11.19 -11.54
C ALA A 239 6.95 -11.88 -12.37
N PRO A 240 7.14 -13.22 -12.24
CA PRO A 240 8.07 -13.97 -13.07
C PRO A 240 7.82 -13.77 -14.57
N ASP A 241 8.89 -13.59 -15.35
CA ASP A 241 8.90 -13.04 -16.72
C ASP A 241 7.96 -13.74 -17.71
N GLN A 242 7.76 -15.05 -17.51
CA GLN A 242 6.97 -15.90 -18.40
C GLN A 242 5.56 -16.18 -17.88
N ASN A 243 5.24 -15.74 -16.66
CA ASN A 243 3.95 -16.01 -16.03
C ASN A 243 3.51 -14.84 -15.12
N PRO A 244 2.92 -13.77 -15.70
CA PRO A 244 2.36 -12.66 -14.92
C PRO A 244 1.22 -13.10 -13.98
N LEU A 245 0.64 -14.28 -14.23
CA LEU A 245 -0.41 -14.88 -13.41
C LEU A 245 0.12 -15.74 -12.26
N PHE A 246 1.44 -15.91 -12.14
CA PHE A 246 2.06 -16.86 -11.21
C PHE A 246 1.61 -16.65 -9.76
N PHE A 247 1.67 -15.42 -9.26
CA PHE A 247 1.29 -15.14 -7.87
C PHE A 247 -0.22 -15.27 -7.64
N TYR A 248 -1.06 -15.01 -8.65
CA TYR A 248 -2.49 -15.28 -8.54
C TYR A 248 -2.80 -16.79 -8.43
N GLU A 249 -2.03 -17.63 -9.12
CA GLU A 249 -2.11 -19.09 -8.99
C GLU A 249 -1.66 -19.55 -7.60
N GLN A 250 -0.56 -19.00 -7.06
CA GLN A 250 -0.10 -19.33 -5.71
C GLN A 250 -1.10 -18.89 -4.64
N LEU A 251 -1.70 -17.71 -4.78
CA LEU A 251 -2.77 -17.24 -3.90
C LEU A 251 -3.99 -18.15 -3.94
N ALA A 252 -4.44 -18.57 -5.13
CA ALA A 252 -5.56 -19.50 -5.28
C ALA A 252 -5.26 -20.86 -4.62
N LYS A 253 -4.03 -21.36 -4.79
CA LYS A 253 -3.57 -22.60 -4.15
C LYS A 253 -3.52 -22.48 -2.62
N MET A 254 -3.02 -21.36 -2.09
CA MET A 254 -3.01 -21.08 -0.66
C MET A 254 -4.44 -21.00 -0.11
N ALA A 255 -5.32 -20.29 -0.82
CA ALA A 255 -6.73 -20.16 -0.46
C ALA A 255 -7.42 -21.53 -0.39
N ALA A 256 -7.27 -22.36 -1.43
CA ALA A 256 -7.80 -23.71 -1.46
C ALA A 256 -7.29 -24.57 -0.30
N GLN A 257 -6.03 -24.40 0.12
CA GLN A 257 -5.41 -25.19 1.17
C GLN A 257 -5.77 -24.72 2.60
N PHE A 258 -5.83 -23.41 2.84
CA PHE A 258 -5.83 -22.85 4.20
C PHE A 258 -7.08 -22.04 4.57
N LEU A 259 -7.87 -21.55 3.59
CA LEU A 259 -9.12 -20.88 3.94
C LEU A 259 -10.06 -21.85 4.66
N THR A 260 -10.81 -21.31 5.62
CA THR A 260 -11.96 -21.98 6.23
C THR A 260 -13.08 -22.17 5.21
N SER A 261 -14.05 -23.02 5.52
CA SER A 261 -15.33 -22.99 4.79
C SER A 261 -15.95 -21.62 5.02
N GLN A 262 -16.39 -20.98 3.94
CA GLN A 262 -16.80 -19.58 3.91
C GLN A 262 -15.65 -18.58 4.18
N GLY A 263 -14.39 -19.00 4.11
CA GLY A 263 -13.26 -18.06 4.11
C GLY A 263 -13.23 -17.23 2.83
N LEU A 264 -12.74 -15.99 2.91
CA LEU A 264 -12.66 -15.04 1.80
C LEU A 264 -11.20 -14.83 1.39
N ILE A 265 -10.93 -14.81 0.09
CA ILE A 265 -9.71 -14.23 -0.48
C ILE A 265 -10.06 -12.95 -1.24
N ALA A 266 -9.25 -11.92 -1.07
CA ALA A 266 -9.29 -10.69 -1.86
C ALA A 266 -7.87 -10.33 -2.35
N ALA A 267 -7.72 -9.91 -3.60
CA ALA A 267 -6.42 -9.48 -4.12
C ALA A 267 -6.52 -8.28 -5.05
N GLU A 268 -5.49 -7.42 -5.05
CA GLU A 268 -5.29 -6.42 -6.10
C GLU A 268 -4.90 -7.13 -7.40
N LEU A 269 -5.51 -6.74 -8.51
CA LEU A 269 -5.33 -7.37 -9.82
C LEU A 269 -4.76 -6.42 -10.86
N ASN A 270 -3.99 -6.98 -11.80
CA ASN A 270 -3.67 -6.33 -13.06
C ASN A 270 -4.89 -6.40 -13.99
N PRO A 271 -5.47 -5.26 -14.43
CA PRO A 271 -6.69 -5.23 -15.24
C PRO A 271 -6.59 -6.06 -16.52
N VAL A 272 -5.38 -6.19 -17.08
CA VAL A 272 -5.12 -6.96 -18.31
C VAL A 272 -5.45 -8.44 -18.13
N TYR A 273 -5.20 -9.00 -16.94
CA TYR A 273 -5.30 -10.43 -16.66
C TYR A 273 -6.49 -10.79 -15.76
N ALA A 274 -7.47 -9.89 -15.63
CA ALA A 274 -8.59 -10.06 -14.70
C ALA A 274 -9.41 -11.33 -14.99
N THR A 275 -9.71 -11.59 -16.26
CA THR A 275 -10.51 -12.75 -16.70
C THR A 275 -9.77 -14.05 -16.47
N GLU A 276 -8.49 -14.09 -16.83
CA GLU A 276 -7.60 -15.23 -16.67
C GLU A 276 -7.37 -15.56 -15.20
N THR A 277 -7.25 -14.52 -14.36
CA THR A 277 -7.14 -14.66 -12.90
C THR A 277 -8.39 -15.30 -12.31
N ALA A 278 -9.58 -14.85 -12.72
CA ALA A 278 -10.84 -15.46 -12.30
C ALA A 278 -10.95 -16.93 -12.74
N GLN A 279 -10.49 -17.27 -13.94
CA GLN A 279 -10.48 -18.64 -14.43
C GLN A 279 -9.51 -19.54 -13.64
N ILE A 280 -8.33 -19.04 -13.27
CA ILE A 280 -7.40 -19.74 -12.37
C ILE A 280 -8.09 -20.02 -11.03
N TRP A 281 -8.71 -19.01 -10.42
CA TRP A 281 -9.36 -19.15 -9.11
C TRP A 281 -10.49 -20.17 -9.15
N GLN A 282 -11.25 -20.23 -10.26
CA GLN A 282 -12.27 -21.25 -10.48
C GLN A 282 -11.70 -22.68 -10.56
N ASN A 283 -10.53 -22.85 -11.19
CA ASN A 283 -9.87 -24.15 -11.27
C ASN A 283 -9.43 -24.68 -9.90
N TYR A 284 -9.14 -23.76 -8.96
CA TYR A 284 -8.86 -24.07 -7.55
C TYR A 284 -10.11 -24.22 -6.68
N LYS A 285 -11.30 -24.32 -7.28
CA LYS A 285 -12.58 -24.52 -6.59
C LYS A 285 -12.95 -23.37 -5.64
N LEU A 286 -12.46 -22.18 -5.92
CA LEU A 286 -12.99 -20.97 -5.30
C LEU A 286 -14.31 -20.61 -5.99
N GLU A 287 -15.23 -20.08 -5.19
CA GLU A 287 -16.59 -19.75 -5.59
C GLU A 287 -16.88 -18.26 -5.36
N ASN A 288 -18.04 -17.79 -5.80
CA ASN A 288 -18.46 -16.39 -5.68
C ASN A 288 -17.41 -15.39 -6.22
N ILE A 289 -16.70 -15.78 -7.28
CA ILE A 289 -15.64 -14.98 -7.88
C ILE A 289 -16.23 -13.70 -8.45
N LYS A 290 -15.76 -12.55 -7.96
CA LYS A 290 -16.21 -11.22 -8.40
C LYS A 290 -15.00 -10.33 -8.67
N ILE A 291 -15.05 -9.62 -9.79
CA ILE A 291 -14.10 -8.58 -10.16
C ILE A 291 -14.77 -7.24 -9.88
N HIS A 292 -14.09 -6.41 -9.11
CA HIS A 292 -14.54 -5.09 -8.68
C HIS A 292 -13.72 -4.00 -9.37
N LEU A 293 -14.39 -2.88 -9.65
CA LEU A 293 -13.77 -1.71 -10.24
C LEU A 293 -13.20 -0.81 -9.14
N ASP A 294 -12.07 -0.17 -9.39
CA ASP A 294 -11.57 0.96 -8.59
C ASP A 294 -12.35 2.26 -8.88
N MET A 295 -12.05 3.32 -8.13
CA MET A 295 -12.62 4.66 -8.35
C MET A 295 -12.32 5.24 -9.75
N SER A 296 -11.31 4.72 -10.45
CA SER A 296 -10.97 5.11 -11.82
C SER A 296 -11.70 4.26 -12.88
N GLY A 297 -12.57 3.34 -12.46
CA GLY A 297 -13.35 2.46 -13.33
C GLY A 297 -12.56 1.28 -13.91
N LYS A 298 -11.37 0.97 -13.39
CA LYS A 298 -10.54 -0.16 -13.83
C LYS A 298 -10.83 -1.39 -12.98
N GLN A 299 -10.81 -2.56 -13.60
CA GLN A 299 -10.85 -3.83 -12.88
C GLN A 299 -9.60 -3.95 -12.01
N ARG A 300 -9.75 -3.89 -10.69
CA ARG A 300 -8.62 -3.70 -9.79
C ARG A 300 -8.59 -4.62 -8.59
N ILE A 301 -9.74 -5.16 -8.19
CA ILE A 301 -9.83 -6.06 -7.04
C ILE A 301 -10.62 -7.30 -7.44
N ILE A 302 -10.15 -8.47 -7.03
CA ILE A 302 -10.86 -9.74 -7.23
C ILE A 302 -11.10 -10.37 -5.86
N THR A 303 -12.32 -10.87 -5.65
CA THR A 303 -12.71 -11.58 -4.42
C THR A 303 -13.29 -12.94 -4.75
N ALA A 304 -13.06 -13.93 -3.90
CA ALA A 304 -13.70 -15.24 -3.99
C ALA A 304 -13.76 -15.91 -2.62
N SER A 305 -14.69 -16.85 -2.44
CA SER A 305 -14.87 -17.58 -1.21
C SER A 305 -14.50 -19.06 -1.39
N LYS A 306 -14.11 -19.73 -0.31
CA LYS A 306 -13.98 -21.18 -0.29
C LYS A 306 -15.25 -21.81 0.27
N ASN A 307 -15.77 -22.84 -0.39
CA ASN A 307 -16.86 -23.66 0.14
C ASN A 307 -16.42 -24.61 1.24
#